data_AF-A0A7S0YW51-F1
#
_entry.id   AF-A0A7S0YW51-F1
#
_cell.length_a   1.000
_cell.length_b   1.000
_cell.length_c   1.000
_cell.angle_alpha   90.00
_cell.angle_beta   90.00
_cell.angle_gamma   90.00
#
_symmetry.space_group_name_H-M   'P 1'
#
loop_
_entity.id
_entity.type
_entity.pdbx_description
1 polymer ?
#
loop_
_entity_poly.entity_id
_entity_poly.type
_entity_poly.pdbx_seq_one_letter_code
_entity_poly.pdbx_strand_id
1 'polypeptide(L)'
;RQRLDILESVFTFLFAGELLINAIAHWFREFIYDGWNQFDILVVVVSVTSVAVNFFDQNSEIPGLSVLRLLRAFRVMRLFGRLGAQRRIIAAIQQSMQPVFHALVIVALIIAIYAILAVDFFHERNVLFSNLSEATFTMFQIATFEGW
;
A
#
# COMPACT_ATOMS: atom_id res chain seq x y z
N ARG A 1 24.48 13.91 -3.36
CA ARG A 1 23.81 13.60 -2.08
C ARG A 1 23.35 14.90 -1.43
N GLN A 2 24.23 15.77 -0.90
CA GLN A 2 23.85 17.07 -0.30
C GLN A 2 22.86 17.94 -1.09
N ARG A 3 23.01 18.08 -2.42
CA ARG A 3 22.06 18.85 -3.24
C ARG A 3 20.64 18.27 -3.28
N LEU A 4 20.52 16.94 -3.22
CA LEU A 4 19.22 16.25 -3.21
C LEU A 4 18.55 16.40 -1.84
N ASP A 5 19.32 16.32 -0.77
CA ASP A 5 18.82 16.46 0.60
C ASP A 5 18.25 17.87 0.86
N ILE A 6 18.92 18.91 0.34
CA ILE A 6 18.44 20.30 0.41
C ILE A 6 17.15 20.47 -0.38
N LEU A 7 17.09 19.95 -1.61
CA LEU A 7 15.87 19.99 -2.43
C LEU A 7 14.71 19.27 -1.75
N GLU A 8 14.95 18.08 -1.19
CA GLU A 8 13.94 17.32 -0.45
C GLU A 8 13.38 18.10 0.74
N SER A 9 14.25 18.80 1.47
CA SER A 9 13.85 19.65 2.59
C SER A 9 12.98 20.82 2.11
N VAL A 10 13.42 21.56 1.10
CA VAL A 10 12.68 22.71 0.52
C VAL A 10 11.30 22.28 0.00
N PHE A 11 11.24 21.18 -0.75
CA PHE A 11 9.97 20.64 -1.23
C PHE A 11 9.05 20.22 -0.09
N THR A 12 9.59 19.61 0.98
CA THR A 12 8.80 19.20 2.15
C THR A 12 8.15 20.41 2.82
N PHE A 13 8.89 21.51 3.04
CA PHE A 13 8.35 22.73 3.64
C PHE A 13 7.34 23.44 2.72
N LEU A 14 7.62 23.52 1.42
CA LEU A 14 6.69 24.12 0.45
C LEU A 14 5.37 23.36 0.42
N PHE A 15 5.42 22.03 0.41
CA PHE A 15 4.23 21.20 0.42
C PHE A 15 3.47 21.22 1.74
N ALA A 16 4.17 21.32 2.87
CA ALA A 16 3.53 21.55 4.16
C ALA A 16 2.77 22.88 4.19
N GLY A 17 3.37 23.94 3.62
CA GLY A 17 2.72 25.25 3.47
C GLY A 17 1.50 25.22 2.56
N GLU A 18 1.62 24.61 1.38
CA GLU A 18 0.50 24.41 0.44
C GLU A 18 -0.68 23.69 1.12
N LEU A 19 -0.38 22.64 1.90
CA LEU A 19 -1.38 21.85 2.60
C LEU A 19 -2.08 22.65 3.72
N LEU A 20 -1.33 23.46 4.49
CA LEU A 20 -1.90 24.34 5.51
C LEU A 20 -2.82 25.40 4.90
N ILE A 21 -2.41 26.01 3.78
CA ILE A 21 -3.24 26.98 3.06
C ILE A 21 -4.53 26.32 2.57
N ASN A 22 -4.45 25.13 1.98
CA ASN A 22 -5.62 24.38 1.54
C ASN A 22 -6.57 24.00 2.69
N ALA A 23 -6.01 23.61 3.84
CA ALA A 23 -6.80 23.25 5.02
C ALA A 23 -7.58 24.45 5.61
N ILE A 24 -6.97 25.63 5.59
CA ILE A 24 -7.62 26.89 6.01
C ILE A 24 -8.69 27.30 4.99
N ALA A 25 -8.42 27.17 3.69
CA ALA A 25 -9.35 27.55 2.63
C ALA A 25 -10.62 26.69 2.57
N HIS A 26 -10.52 25.39 2.85
CA HIS A 26 -11.65 24.43 2.76
C HIS A 26 -12.32 24.13 4.12
N TRP A 27 -12.23 25.05 5.09
CA TRP A 27 -12.87 24.92 6.41
C TRP A 27 -12.65 23.52 7.04
N PHE A 28 -11.43 23.20 7.49
CA PHE A 28 -10.96 22.01 8.25
C PHE A 28 -11.77 20.69 8.21
N ARG A 29 -13.08 20.70 8.49
CA ARG A 29 -13.98 19.56 8.35
C ARG A 29 -13.99 18.98 6.92
N GLU A 30 -14.31 19.77 5.89
CA GLU A 30 -14.38 19.23 4.52
C GLU A 30 -13.01 18.74 4.03
N PHE A 31 -11.95 19.42 4.47
CA PHE A 31 -10.58 19.00 4.20
C PHE A 31 -10.25 17.64 4.82
N ILE A 32 -10.67 17.37 6.06
CA ILE A 32 -10.39 16.09 6.74
C ILE A 32 -11.24 14.95 6.18
N TYR A 33 -12.45 15.19 5.65
CA TYR A 33 -13.29 14.10 5.11
C TYR A 33 -12.85 13.63 3.71
N ASP A 34 -12.09 14.41 2.96
CA ASP A 34 -11.53 13.99 1.67
C ASP A 34 -10.33 13.03 1.89
N GLY A 35 -10.50 11.77 1.47
CA GLY A 35 -9.47 10.73 1.61
C GLY A 35 -8.16 11.08 0.90
N TRP A 36 -8.19 11.91 -0.15
CA TRP A 36 -6.97 12.37 -0.81
C TRP A 36 -6.19 13.38 0.02
N ASN A 37 -6.90 14.26 0.74
CA ASN A 37 -6.28 15.22 1.64
C ASN A 37 -5.72 14.52 2.89
N GLN A 38 -6.42 13.50 3.41
CA GLN A 38 -5.88 12.65 4.49
C GLN A 38 -4.56 11.96 4.08
N PHE A 39 -4.51 11.42 2.86
CA PHE A 39 -3.29 10.82 2.33
C PHE A 39 -2.14 11.84 2.22
N ASP A 40 -2.43 13.03 1.71
CA ASP A 40 -1.44 14.11 1.60
C ASP A 40 -0.91 14.56 2.99
N ILE A 41 -1.78 14.64 4.01
CA ILE A 41 -1.39 14.95 5.40
C ILE A 41 -0.40 13.90 5.91
N LEU A 42 -0.73 12.60 5.77
CA LEU A 42 0.13 11.51 6.24
C LEU A 42 1.51 11.58 5.60
N VAL A 43 1.56 11.80 4.28
CA VAL A 43 2.82 11.90 3.54
C VAL A 43 3.65 13.10 4.01
N VAL A 44 3.03 14.26 4.25
CA VAL A 44 3.73 15.44 4.78
C VAL A 44 4.26 15.19 6.19
N VAL A 45 3.48 14.57 7.08
CA VAL A 45 3.92 14.22 8.44
C VAL A 45 5.15 13.31 8.41
N VAL A 46 5.09 12.21 7.66
CA VAL A 46 6.23 11.28 7.51
C VAL A 46 7.46 12.00 6.94
N SER A 47 7.23 12.93 6.00
CA SER A 47 8.30 13.70 5.36
C SER A 47 9.00 14.63 6.34
N VAL A 48 8.22 15.38 7.13
CA VAL A 48 8.73 16.28 8.18
C VAL A 48 9.47 15.48 9.25
N THR A 49 8.90 14.37 9.72
CA THR A 49 9.57 13.49 10.70
C THR A 49 10.90 12.97 10.15
N SER A 50 10.97 12.58 8.88
CA SER A 50 12.21 12.09 8.28
C SER A 50 13.30 13.17 8.19
N VAL A 51 12.92 14.42 7.93
CA VAL A 51 13.86 15.56 7.91
C VAL A 51 14.29 15.93 9.32
N ALA A 52 13.36 15.92 10.28
CA ALA A 52 13.65 16.20 11.68
C ALA A 52 14.63 15.18 12.28
N VAL A 53 14.42 13.88 12.06
CA VAL A 53 15.34 12.84 12.57
C VAL A 53 16.74 13.02 11.98
N ASN A 54 16.86 13.27 10.68
CA ASN A 54 18.15 13.54 10.03
C ASN A 54 18.84 14.83 10.53
N PHE A 55 18.08 15.78 11.06
CA PHE A 55 18.60 17.05 11.58
C PHE A 55 19.08 16.93 13.04
N PHE A 56 18.32 16.23 13.89
CA PHE A 56 18.63 16.09 15.31
C PHE A 56 19.67 15.01 15.62
N ASP A 57 19.79 13.99 14.78
CA ASP A 57 20.75 12.91 15.00
C ASP A 57 21.44 12.49 13.69
N GLN A 58 22.69 12.92 13.52
CA GLN A 58 23.51 12.57 12.36
C GLN A 58 24.11 11.17 12.46
N ASN A 59 24.10 10.53 13.64
CA ASN A 59 24.88 9.32 13.92
C ASN A 59 24.06 8.15 14.51
N SER A 60 22.80 8.34 14.89
CA SER A 60 22.00 7.23 15.39
C SER A 60 21.44 6.37 14.26
N GLU A 61 21.88 5.11 14.22
CA GLU A 61 21.19 4.04 13.53
C GLU A 61 19.88 3.71 14.28
N ILE A 62 18.90 4.63 14.24
CA ILE A 62 17.58 4.36 14.83
C ILE A 62 16.90 3.27 13.99
N PRO A 63 16.53 2.12 14.59
CA PRO A 63 15.74 1.12 13.89
C PRO A 63 14.40 1.74 13.47
N GLY A 64 14.18 1.85 12.16
CA GLY A 64 13.00 2.51 11.56
C GLY A 64 13.33 3.58 10.52
N LEU A 65 14.56 4.10 10.49
CA LEU A 65 15.00 5.05 9.45
C LEU A 65 14.96 4.47 8.03
N SER A 66 15.14 3.14 7.88
CA SER A 66 14.97 2.44 6.61
C SER A 66 13.50 2.46 6.14
N VAL A 67 12.55 2.24 7.04
CA VAL A 67 11.11 2.29 6.74
C VAL A 67 10.68 3.71 6.39
N LEU A 68 11.11 4.73 7.15
CA LEU A 68 10.84 6.14 6.82
C LEU A 68 11.40 6.54 5.44
N ARG A 69 12.55 5.97 5.04
CA ARG A 69 13.10 6.15 3.69
C ARG A 69 12.23 5.48 2.62
N LEU A 70 11.72 4.27 2.86
CA LEU A 70 10.77 3.61 1.94
C LEU A 70 9.47 4.39 1.81
N LEU A 71 8.98 4.99 2.91
CA LEU A 71 7.76 5.81 2.87
C LEU A 71 7.92 7.07 2.01
N ARG A 72 9.14 7.54 1.71
CA ARG A 72 9.35 8.63 0.73
C ARG A 72 8.89 8.25 -0.69
N ALA A 73 8.94 6.97 -1.06
CA ALA A 73 8.44 6.50 -2.35
C ALA A 73 6.92 6.76 -2.51
N PHE A 74 6.17 6.76 -1.40
CA PHE A 74 4.74 7.09 -1.41
C PHE A 74 4.46 8.55 -1.77
N ARG A 75 5.45 9.46 -1.74
CA ARG A 75 5.26 10.83 -2.24
C ARG A 75 4.88 10.85 -3.72
N VAL A 76 5.37 9.88 -4.52
CA VAL A 76 4.96 9.74 -5.93
C VAL A 76 3.46 9.47 -6.03
N MET A 77 2.88 8.78 -5.05
CA MET A 77 1.45 8.48 -5.05
C MET A 77 0.58 9.73 -4.93
N ARG A 78 1.10 10.83 -4.38
CA ARG A 78 0.42 12.13 -4.36
C ARG A 78 0.07 12.62 -5.76
N LEU A 79 0.87 12.26 -6.76
CA LEU A 79 0.59 12.62 -8.15
C LEU A 79 -0.75 12.03 -8.61
N PHE A 80 -1.11 10.83 -8.14
CA PHE A 80 -2.40 10.19 -8.41
C PHE A 80 -3.59 10.97 -7.85
N GLY A 81 -3.38 11.66 -6.72
CA GLY A 81 -4.36 12.58 -6.17
C GLY A 81 -4.44 13.89 -6.94
N ARG A 82 -3.36 14.37 -7.56
CA ARG A 82 -3.38 15.66 -8.25
C ARG A 82 -3.92 15.56 -9.68
N LEU A 83 -3.72 14.42 -10.34
CA LEU A 83 -4.17 14.21 -11.71
C LEU A 83 -5.58 13.64 -11.75
N GLY A 84 -6.54 14.42 -12.25
CA GLY A 84 -7.96 14.02 -12.33
C GLY A 84 -8.19 12.70 -13.09
N ALA A 85 -7.38 12.40 -14.11
CA ALA A 85 -7.43 11.12 -14.81
C ALA A 85 -7.08 9.93 -13.91
N GLN A 86 -6.08 10.08 -13.05
CA GLN A 86 -5.61 9.04 -12.13
C GLN A 86 -6.60 8.84 -10.97
N ARG A 87 -7.16 9.92 -10.43
CA ARG A 87 -8.26 9.86 -9.45
C ARG A 87 -9.45 9.04 -9.96
N ARG A 88 -9.85 9.23 -11.23
CA ARG A 88 -10.97 8.49 -11.84
C ARG A 88 -10.70 6.99 -11.91
N ILE A 89 -9.48 6.61 -12.30
CA ILE A 89 -9.08 5.18 -12.36
C ILE A 89 -9.17 4.56 -10.96
N ILE A 90 -8.64 5.24 -9.94
CA ILE A 90 -8.66 4.74 -8.56
C ILE A 90 -10.09 4.65 -8.03
N ALA A 91 -10.94 5.64 -8.32
CA ALA A 91 -12.36 5.60 -7.97
C ALA A 91 -13.08 4.41 -8.65
N ALA A 92 -12.76 4.12 -9.92
CA ALA A 92 -13.32 2.96 -10.62
C ALA A 92 -12.86 1.64 -9.98
N ILE A 93 -11.57 1.53 -9.61
CA ILE A 93 -11.05 0.36 -8.88
C ILE A 93 -11.79 0.19 -7.56
N GLN A 94 -11.94 1.25 -6.78
CA GLN A 94 -12.65 1.23 -5.50
C GLN A 94 -14.11 0.79 -5.67
N GLN A 95 -14.80 1.24 -6.73
CA GLN A 95 -16.17 0.82 -7.03
C GLN A 95 -16.25 -0.68 -7.40
N SER A 96 -15.27 -1.19 -8.15
CA SER A 96 -15.21 -2.62 -8.51
C SER A 96 -14.73 -3.54 -7.38
N MET A 97 -14.16 -3.00 -6.32
CA MET A 97 -13.52 -3.78 -5.26
C MET A 97 -14.51 -4.70 -4.53
N GLN A 98 -15.73 -4.24 -4.29
CA GLN A 98 -16.74 -5.02 -3.58
C GLN A 98 -17.22 -6.25 -4.39
N PRO A 99 -17.64 -6.12 -5.67
CA PRO A 99 -17.95 -7.28 -6.51
C PRO A 99 -16.78 -8.25 -6.66
N VAL A 100 -15.56 -7.73 -6.87
CA VAL A 100 -14.36 -8.56 -7.00
C VAL A 100 -14.10 -9.36 -5.73
N PHE A 101 -14.27 -8.75 -4.56
CA PHE A 101 -14.11 -9.44 -3.28
C PHE A 101 -15.11 -10.60 -3.12
N HIS A 102 -16.38 -10.39 -3.49
CA HIS A 102 -17.37 -11.47 -3.47
C HIS A 102 -16.99 -12.63 -4.40
N ALA A 103 -16.53 -12.33 -5.62
CA ALA A 103 -16.06 -13.35 -6.55
C ALA A 103 -14.83 -14.10 -6.01
N LEU A 104 -13.88 -13.38 -5.40
CA LEU A 104 -12.68 -13.97 -4.79
C LEU A 104 -13.03 -14.94 -3.66
N VAL A 105 -14.02 -14.61 -2.82
CA VAL A 105 -14.48 -15.52 -1.76
C VAL A 105 -15.03 -16.82 -2.34
N ILE A 106 -15.81 -16.75 -3.43
CA ILE A 106 -16.34 -17.95 -4.10
C ILE A 106 -15.20 -18.79 -4.68
N VAL A 107 -14.23 -18.17 -5.37
CA VAL A 107 -13.08 -18.87 -5.92
C VAL A 107 -12.24 -19.52 -4.81
N ALA A 108 -12.00 -18.80 -3.71
CA ALA A 108 -11.28 -19.32 -2.55
C ALA A 108 -11.99 -20.54 -1.93
N LEU A 109 -13.33 -20.52 -1.85
CA LEU A 109 -14.11 -21.65 -1.38
C LEU A 109 -13.96 -22.88 -2.30
N ILE A 110 -14.01 -22.67 -3.63
CA ILE A 110 -13.83 -23.74 -4.61
C ILE A 110 -12.43 -24.35 -4.47
N ILE A 111 -11.39 -23.53 -4.39
CA ILE A 111 -10.00 -23.98 -4.16
C ILE A 111 -9.91 -24.79 -2.86
N ALA A 112 -10.55 -24.34 -1.78
CA ALA A 112 -10.52 -25.06 -0.50
C ALA A 112 -11.19 -26.44 -0.58
N ILE A 113 -12.32 -26.57 -1.29
CA ILE A 113 -12.98 -27.88 -1.48
C ILE A 113 -12.07 -28.85 -2.23
N TYR A 114 -11.45 -28.39 -3.33
CA TYR A 114 -10.51 -29.22 -4.10
C TYR A 114 -9.22 -29.54 -3.33
N ALA A 115 -8.75 -28.62 -2.49
CA ALA A 115 -7.59 -28.85 -1.63
C ALA A 115 -7.86 -29.98 -0.62
N ILE A 116 -9.04 -30.00 0.03
CA ILE A 116 -9.42 -31.08 0.96
C ILE A 116 -9.45 -32.43 0.24
N LEU A 117 -10.06 -32.48 -0.95
CA LEU A 117 -10.09 -33.71 -1.75
C LEU A 117 -8.68 -34.17 -2.16
N ALA A 118 -7.80 -33.23 -2.52
CA ALA A 118 -6.45 -33.55 -2.93
C ALA A 118 -5.59 -34.09 -1.78
N VAL A 119 -5.76 -33.57 -0.57
CA VAL A 119 -5.14 -34.16 0.63
C VAL A 119 -5.62 -35.61 0.79
N ASP A 120 -6.93 -35.86 0.74
CA ASP A 120 -7.48 -37.21 0.90
C ASP A 120 -6.93 -38.22 -0.13
N PHE A 121 -6.71 -37.79 -1.38
CA PHE A 121 -6.21 -38.68 -2.45
C PHE A 121 -4.69 -38.81 -2.55
N PHE A 122 -3.95 -37.76 -2.17
CA PHE A 122 -2.53 -37.61 -2.51
C PHE A 122 -1.60 -37.37 -1.32
N HIS A 123 -2.12 -37.26 -0.09
CA HIS A 123 -1.33 -37.00 1.12
C HIS A 123 -0.13 -37.94 1.29
N GLU A 124 -0.29 -39.25 1.02
CA GLU A 124 0.79 -40.22 1.17
C GLU A 124 1.82 -40.20 0.02
N ARG A 125 1.44 -39.66 -1.14
CA ARG A 125 2.23 -39.75 -2.37
C ARG A 125 3.05 -38.49 -2.64
N ASN A 126 2.61 -37.33 -2.17
CA ASN A 126 3.27 -36.08 -2.49
C ASN A 126 3.21 -35.10 -1.32
N VAL A 127 4.38 -34.56 -0.94
CA VAL A 127 4.50 -33.58 0.14
C VAL A 127 3.63 -32.35 -0.14
N LEU A 128 3.45 -31.96 -1.41
CA LEU A 128 2.60 -30.81 -1.79
C LEU A 128 1.13 -30.97 -1.34
N PHE A 129 0.65 -32.20 -1.12
CA PHE A 129 -0.70 -32.49 -0.63
C PHE A 129 -0.69 -33.03 0.80
N SER A 130 0.39 -32.79 1.56
CA SER A 130 0.52 -33.27 2.93
C SER A 130 -0.44 -32.51 3.88
N ASN A 131 -0.51 -31.19 3.76
CA ASN A 131 -1.31 -30.36 4.64
C ASN A 131 -2.32 -29.54 3.84
N LEU A 132 -3.42 -29.13 4.48
CA LEU A 132 -4.44 -28.31 3.84
C LEU A 132 -3.88 -26.99 3.31
N SER A 133 -2.96 -26.33 4.02
CA SER A 133 -2.36 -25.07 3.54
C SER A 133 -1.52 -25.26 2.29
N GLU A 134 -0.73 -26.34 2.26
CA GLU A 134 0.11 -26.70 1.11
C GLU A 134 -0.77 -27.07 -0.08
N ALA A 135 -1.76 -27.93 0.12
CA ALA A 135 -2.73 -28.30 -0.91
C ALA A 135 -3.52 -27.10 -1.43
N THR A 136 -3.92 -26.16 -0.56
CA THR A 136 -4.62 -24.93 -0.96
C THR A 136 -3.73 -24.03 -1.81
N PHE A 137 -2.46 -23.87 -1.42
CA PHE A 137 -1.50 -23.08 -2.20
C PHE A 137 -1.19 -23.74 -3.55
N THR A 138 -0.98 -25.06 -3.57
CA THR A 138 -0.78 -25.82 -4.82
C THR A 138 -2.02 -25.75 -5.72
N MET A 139 -3.23 -25.86 -5.17
CA MET A 139 -4.47 -25.70 -5.94
C MET A 139 -4.66 -24.26 -6.46
N PHE A 140 -4.21 -23.26 -5.70
CA PHE A 140 -4.19 -21.87 -6.17
C PHE A 140 -3.23 -21.68 -7.34
N GLN A 141 -2.00 -22.21 -7.26
CA GLN A 141 -1.01 -22.20 -8.36
C GLN A 141 -1.55 -22.93 -9.60
N ILE A 142 -2.23 -24.06 -9.39
CA ILE A 142 -2.89 -24.81 -10.44
C ILE A 142 -3.95 -23.93 -11.11
N ALA A 143 -4.82 -23.27 -10.35
CA ALA A 143 -5.86 -22.39 -10.86
C ALA A 143 -5.32 -21.16 -11.62
N THR A 144 -4.13 -20.67 -11.28
CA THR A 144 -3.47 -19.55 -11.99
C THR A 144 -2.59 -20.01 -13.15
N PHE A 145 -2.50 -21.32 -13.40
CA PHE A 145 -1.59 -21.92 -14.39
C PHE A 145 -0.11 -21.60 -14.13
N GLU A 146 0.27 -21.33 -12.89
CA GLU A 146 1.66 -21.10 -12.51
C GLU A 146 2.27 -22.39 -11.95
N GLY A 147 3.47 -22.77 -12.42
CA GLY A 147 4.23 -23.88 -11.84
C GLY A 147 3.78 -25.30 -12.22
N TRP A 148 3.22 -25.47 -13.42
CA TRP A 148 2.90 -26.79 -14.00
C TRP A 148 4.10 -27.39 -14.74
#